data_AF-A0A2U8VQD5-F1
#
_entry.id   AF-A0A2U8VQD5-F1
#
_cell.length_a   1.000
_cell.length_b   1.000
_cell.length_c   1.000
_cell.angle_alpha   90.00
_cell.angle_beta   90.00
_cell.angle_gamma   90.00
#
_symmetry.space_group_name_H-M   'P 1'
#
loop_
_entity.id
_entity.type
_entity.pdbx_description
1 polymer ?
#
loop_
_entity_poly.entity_id
_entity_poly.type
_entity_poly.pdbx_seq_one_letter_code
_entity_poly.pdbx_strand_id
1 'polypeptide(L)'
;MTDAARFFDKQVAPEFRRFIAAEGALTQAALHGTPDELEAARDDVMQAAWNAATKAHQMGDYAWAEQPRPSWMPANLAGLDRLRDWLQANHCKMLRGIAQPDDVHLLGDVADAFKHAVLTQGRRVPRRITSAAATVTSSTGFGKMAWGEGKFGGVEQVIVTLNDGTERALSCILQNVVDAWRAAMGRPLPPMGE
;
A
#
# COMPACT_ATOMS: atom_id res chain seq x y z
N MET A 1 -10.37 -19.26 13.17
CA MET A 1 -9.68 -18.17 12.44
C MET A 1 -9.76 -18.50 10.97
N THR A 2 -10.29 -17.60 10.14
CA THR A 2 -10.42 -17.80 8.69
C THR A 2 -9.04 -17.84 8.03
N ASP A 3 -8.93 -18.43 6.85
CA ASP A 3 -7.66 -18.50 6.12
C ASP A 3 -7.23 -17.11 5.61
N ALA A 4 -8.18 -16.25 5.25
CA ALA A 4 -7.92 -14.85 4.95
C ALA A 4 -7.40 -14.09 6.18
N ALA A 5 -7.98 -14.31 7.37
CA ALA A 5 -7.49 -13.70 8.61
C ALA A 5 -6.06 -14.19 8.93
N ARG A 6 -5.79 -15.49 8.72
CA ARG A 6 -4.45 -16.06 8.88
C ARG A 6 -3.46 -15.47 7.89
N PHE A 7 -3.84 -15.32 6.61
CA PHE A 7 -3.01 -14.70 5.59
C PHE A 7 -2.69 -13.26 5.96
N PHE A 8 -3.67 -12.50 6.44
CA PHE A 8 -3.44 -11.16 6.94
C PHE A 8 -2.39 -11.14 8.07
N ASP A 9 -2.57 -11.98 9.09
CA ASP A 9 -1.71 -12.02 10.28
C ASP A 9 -0.29 -12.53 9.99
N LYS A 10 -0.16 -13.45 9.03
CA LYS A 10 1.11 -14.13 8.72
C LYS A 10 1.86 -13.52 7.55
N GLN A 11 1.20 -12.73 6.71
CA GLN A 11 1.79 -12.19 5.48
C GLN A 11 1.60 -10.68 5.42
N VAL A 12 0.35 -10.19 5.38
CA VAL A 12 0.07 -8.75 5.14
C VAL A 12 0.65 -7.86 6.25
N ALA A 13 0.26 -8.08 7.50
CA ALA A 13 0.71 -7.23 8.61
C ALA A 13 2.24 -7.32 8.87
N PRO A 14 2.87 -8.51 8.81
CA PRO A 14 4.33 -8.61 8.88
C PRO A 14 5.07 -7.87 7.75
N GLU A 15 4.66 -8.01 6.49
CA GLU A 15 5.33 -7.31 5.38
C GLU A 15 5.11 -5.79 5.45
N PHE A 16 3.93 -5.33 5.90
CA PHE A 16 3.70 -3.91 6.14
C PHE A 16 4.67 -3.34 7.19
N ARG A 17 4.82 -4.02 8.34
CA ARG A 17 5.76 -3.60 9.39
C ARG A 17 7.21 -3.61 8.91
N ARG A 18 7.61 -4.59 8.08
CA ARG A 18 8.94 -4.61 7.47
C ARG A 18 9.18 -3.42 6.57
N PHE A 19 8.18 -3.04 5.76
CA PHE A 19 8.26 -1.84 4.95
C PHE A 19 8.39 -0.57 5.80
N ILE A 20 7.61 -0.41 6.87
CA ILE A 20 7.75 0.73 7.78
C ILE A 20 9.13 0.76 8.45
N ALA A 21 9.66 -0.39 8.87
CA ALA A 21 11.01 -0.47 9.43
C ALA A 21 12.09 -0.09 8.39
N ALA A 22 11.96 -0.55 7.15
CA ALA A 22 12.87 -0.20 6.06
C ALA A 22 12.79 1.29 5.69
N GLU A 23 11.60 1.89 5.70
CA GLU A 23 11.44 3.35 5.58
C GLU A 23 12.16 4.12 6.70
N GLY A 24 12.11 3.59 7.93
CA GLY A 24 12.85 4.11 9.07
C GLY A 24 14.37 4.03 8.82
N ALA A 25 14.87 2.88 8.37
CA ALA A 25 16.27 2.68 8.04
C ALA A 25 16.75 3.60 6.91
N LEU A 26 15.97 3.75 5.84
CA LEU A 26 16.25 4.71 4.75
C LEU A 26 16.39 6.14 5.30
N THR A 27 15.48 6.54 6.19
CA THR A 27 15.55 7.85 6.85
C THR A 27 16.87 8.04 7.60
N GLN A 28 17.28 7.04 8.37
CA GLN A 28 18.53 7.10 9.14
C GLN A 28 19.75 7.15 8.23
N ALA A 29 19.79 6.32 7.19
CA ALA A 29 20.87 6.31 6.22
C ALA A 29 20.96 7.64 5.45
N ALA A 30 19.83 8.23 5.08
CA ALA A 30 19.80 9.53 4.39
C ALA A 30 20.29 10.69 5.26
N LEU A 31 20.09 10.62 6.58
CA LEU A 31 20.49 11.68 7.52
C LEU A 31 21.93 11.50 8.05
N HIS A 32 22.38 10.27 8.22
CA HIS A 32 23.59 9.95 9.00
C HIS A 32 24.50 8.92 8.35
N GLY A 33 24.06 8.25 7.28
CA GLY A 33 24.80 7.18 6.63
C GLY A 33 25.84 7.66 5.63
N THR A 34 26.72 6.74 5.27
CA THR A 34 27.59 6.83 4.11
C THR A 34 26.80 6.65 2.81
N PRO A 35 27.35 7.04 1.64
CA PRO A 35 26.69 6.81 0.36
C PRO A 35 26.33 5.34 0.10
N ASP A 36 27.20 4.40 0.49
CA ASP A 36 26.96 2.96 0.31
C ASP A 36 25.83 2.45 1.22
N GLU A 37 25.76 2.94 2.46
CA GLU A 37 24.66 2.62 3.38
C GLU A 37 23.32 3.18 2.90
N LEU A 38 23.32 4.39 2.32
CA LEU A 38 22.13 4.98 1.72
C LEU A 38 21.64 4.17 0.52
N GLU A 39 22.54 3.76 -0.37
CA GLU A 39 22.18 2.95 -1.53
C GLU A 39 21.63 1.58 -1.11
N ALA A 40 22.28 0.90 -0.16
CA ALA A 40 21.76 -0.35 0.39
C ALA A 40 20.36 -0.17 1.03
N ALA A 41 20.14 0.94 1.74
CA ALA A 41 18.83 1.22 2.33
C ALA A 41 17.74 1.51 1.28
N ARG A 42 18.08 2.08 0.12
CA ARG A 42 17.16 2.26 -1.02
C ARG A 42 16.73 0.92 -1.59
N ASP A 43 17.68 0.02 -1.82
CA ASP A 43 17.39 -1.32 -2.32
C ASP A 43 16.50 -2.11 -1.35
N ASP A 44 16.84 -2.08 -0.06
CA ASP A 44 16.09 -2.77 0.99
C ASP A 44 14.65 -2.24 1.11
N VAL A 45 14.45 -0.91 1.09
CA VAL A 45 13.10 -0.34 1.18
C VAL A 45 12.27 -0.62 -0.07
N MET A 46 12.88 -0.66 -1.26
CA MET A 46 12.18 -1.00 -2.50
C MET A 46 11.76 -2.47 -2.52
N GLN A 47 12.61 -3.38 -2.03
CA GLN A 47 12.26 -4.78 -1.88
C GLN A 47 11.12 -4.98 -0.86
N ALA A 48 11.16 -4.25 0.27
CA ALA A 48 10.09 -4.28 1.26
C ALA A 48 8.78 -3.68 0.72
N ALA A 49 8.86 -2.60 -0.04
CA ALA A 49 7.72 -1.96 -0.70
C ALA A 49 7.00 -2.92 -1.65
N TRP A 50 7.76 -3.64 -2.47
CA TRP A 50 7.21 -4.64 -3.38
C TRP A 50 6.47 -5.74 -2.62
N ASN A 51 7.08 -6.30 -1.58
CA ASN A 51 6.47 -7.35 -0.78
C ASN A 51 5.19 -6.87 -0.10
N ALA A 52 5.23 -5.71 0.57
CA ALA A 52 4.08 -5.14 1.27
C ALA A 52 2.91 -4.87 0.30
N ALA A 53 3.17 -4.21 -0.83
CA ALA A 53 2.14 -3.90 -1.82
C ALA A 53 1.52 -5.17 -2.43
N THR A 54 2.36 -6.15 -2.78
CA THR A 54 1.89 -7.41 -3.36
C THR A 54 1.03 -8.19 -2.38
N LYS A 55 1.47 -8.36 -1.12
CA LYS A 55 0.71 -9.11 -0.12
C LYS A 55 -0.60 -8.42 0.24
N ALA A 56 -0.58 -7.10 0.44
CA ALA A 56 -1.78 -6.34 0.72
C ALA A 56 -2.79 -6.39 -0.44
N HIS A 57 -2.33 -6.37 -1.70
CA HIS A 57 -3.21 -6.57 -2.86
C HIS A 57 -3.78 -7.99 -2.94
N GLN A 58 -2.94 -9.02 -2.69
CA GLN A 58 -3.32 -10.44 -2.69
C GLN A 58 -4.33 -10.81 -1.59
N MET A 59 -4.47 -9.98 -0.54
CA MET A 59 -5.47 -10.19 0.51
C MET A 59 -6.89 -10.32 -0.06
N GLY A 60 -7.21 -9.56 -1.13
CA GLY A 60 -8.48 -9.68 -1.82
C GLY A 60 -8.69 -11.05 -2.45
N ASP A 61 -7.66 -11.60 -3.09
CA ASP A 61 -7.71 -12.93 -3.71
C ASP A 61 -7.92 -14.02 -2.64
N TYR A 62 -7.22 -13.95 -1.51
CA TYR A 62 -7.39 -14.89 -0.39
C TYR A 62 -8.78 -14.81 0.24
N ALA A 63 -9.27 -13.60 0.50
CA ALA A 63 -10.62 -13.40 1.04
C ALA A 63 -11.72 -13.90 0.10
N TRP A 64 -11.53 -13.73 -1.22
CA TRP A 64 -12.50 -14.16 -2.22
C TRP A 64 -12.49 -15.68 -2.45
N ALA A 65 -11.30 -16.28 -2.46
CA ALA A 65 -11.13 -17.72 -2.69
C ALA A 65 -11.58 -18.59 -1.50
N GLU A 66 -11.61 -18.03 -0.28
CA GLU A 66 -11.99 -18.78 0.93
C GLU A 66 -13.45 -19.27 0.89
N GLN A 67 -13.63 -20.55 1.22
CA GLN A 67 -14.94 -21.21 1.36
C GLN A 67 -15.05 -21.96 2.69
N PRO A 68 -16.11 -21.76 3.49
CA PRO A 68 -17.19 -20.78 3.28
C PRO A 68 -16.66 -19.33 3.33
N ARG A 69 -17.37 -18.40 2.69
CA ARG A 69 -17.01 -16.98 2.68
C ARG A 69 -16.79 -16.45 4.11
N PRO A 70 -15.78 -15.59 4.34
CA PRO A 70 -15.57 -14.98 5.66
C PRO A 70 -16.80 -14.22 6.13
N SER A 71 -17.16 -14.36 7.41
CA SER A 71 -18.38 -13.77 7.98
C SER A 71 -18.42 -12.23 7.96
N TRP A 72 -17.26 -11.60 7.88
CA TRP A 72 -17.12 -10.15 7.77
C TRP A 72 -17.32 -9.64 6.33
N MET A 73 -17.33 -10.52 5.34
CA MET A 73 -17.49 -10.18 3.93
C MET A 73 -18.98 -10.22 3.54
N PRO A 74 -19.50 -9.24 2.78
CA PRO A 74 -20.89 -9.28 2.33
C PRO A 74 -21.19 -10.49 1.43
N ALA A 75 -22.29 -11.19 1.74
CA ALA A 75 -22.66 -12.43 1.06
C ALA A 75 -23.04 -12.23 -0.42
N ASN A 76 -23.49 -11.05 -0.80
CA ASN A 76 -24.01 -10.73 -2.14
C ASN A 76 -22.95 -10.20 -3.12
N LEU A 77 -21.66 -10.20 -2.76
CA LEU A 77 -20.61 -9.77 -3.68
C LEU A 77 -20.51 -10.73 -4.87
N ALA A 78 -20.48 -10.17 -6.08
CA ALA A 78 -20.51 -10.89 -7.36
C ALA A 78 -19.12 -11.14 -7.98
N GLY A 79 -18.04 -10.73 -7.32
CA GLY A 79 -16.68 -10.91 -7.82
C GLY A 79 -15.62 -10.24 -6.96
N LEU A 80 -14.35 -10.57 -7.22
CA LEU A 80 -13.20 -9.94 -6.58
C LEU A 80 -13.15 -8.42 -6.78
N ASP A 81 -13.50 -7.92 -7.96
CA ASP A 81 -13.56 -6.47 -8.21
C ASP A 81 -14.61 -5.81 -7.31
N ARG A 82 -15.76 -6.47 -7.09
CA ARG A 82 -16.80 -5.96 -6.17
C ARG A 82 -16.37 -6.00 -4.71
N LEU A 83 -15.53 -6.96 -4.33
CA LEU A 83 -14.91 -6.97 -3.01
C LEU A 83 -13.97 -5.77 -2.84
N ARG A 84 -13.15 -5.45 -3.84
CA ARG A 84 -12.25 -4.28 -3.82
C ARG A 84 -13.04 -2.96 -3.81
N ASP A 85 -14.08 -2.83 -4.64
CA ASP A 85 -15.01 -1.69 -4.63
C ASP A 85 -15.64 -1.50 -3.24
N TRP A 86 -16.11 -2.59 -2.63
CA TRP A 86 -16.72 -2.55 -1.30
C TRP A 86 -15.73 -2.12 -0.23
N LEU A 87 -14.51 -2.68 -0.23
CA LEU A 87 -13.46 -2.31 0.72
C LEU A 87 -13.10 -0.82 0.58
N GLN A 88 -12.93 -0.37 -0.66
CA GLN A 88 -12.66 1.02 -1.04
C GLN A 88 -13.73 1.97 -0.53
N ALA A 89 -15.01 1.66 -0.77
CA ALA A 89 -16.12 2.53 -0.42
C ALA A 89 -16.43 2.57 1.08
N ASN A 90 -16.21 1.47 1.81
CA ASN A 90 -16.69 1.34 3.19
C ASN A 90 -15.59 1.48 4.24
N HIS A 91 -14.35 1.12 3.92
CA HIS A 91 -13.30 0.97 4.92
C HIS A 91 -12.01 1.74 4.60
N CYS A 92 -11.75 2.08 3.33
CA CYS A 92 -10.56 2.84 2.97
C CYS A 92 -10.72 4.33 3.30
N LYS A 93 -10.01 4.79 4.32
CA LYS A 93 -10.02 6.16 4.83
C LYS A 93 -8.62 6.73 4.84
N MET A 94 -8.48 7.95 4.35
CA MET A 94 -7.22 8.68 4.32
C MET A 94 -6.71 8.92 5.73
N LEU A 95 -5.68 8.19 6.16
CA LEU A 95 -5.04 8.28 7.48
C LEU A 95 -6.07 8.35 8.62
N ARG A 96 -7.10 7.50 8.53
CA ARG A 96 -8.23 7.41 9.50
C ARG A 96 -9.12 8.67 9.60
N GLY A 97 -8.97 9.61 8.67
CA GLY A 97 -9.81 10.78 8.53
C GLY A 97 -11.11 10.51 7.77
N ILE A 98 -11.76 11.59 7.31
CA ILE A 98 -13.05 11.52 6.60
C ILE A 98 -12.91 11.29 5.09
N ALA A 99 -11.75 11.67 4.51
CA ALA A 99 -11.52 11.55 3.08
C ALA A 99 -11.38 10.08 2.65
N GLN A 100 -11.83 9.79 1.42
CA GLN A 100 -11.82 8.44 0.84
C GLN A 100 -10.91 8.44 -0.39
N PRO A 101 -9.62 8.12 -0.22
CA PRO A 101 -8.67 8.05 -1.32
C PRO A 101 -8.89 6.72 -2.05
N ASP A 102 -8.64 6.66 -3.36
CA ASP A 102 -8.79 5.42 -4.14
C ASP A 102 -7.61 4.44 -3.97
N ASP A 103 -7.16 4.27 -2.73
CA ASP A 103 -5.90 3.61 -2.41
C ASP A 103 -5.96 2.09 -2.58
N VAL A 104 -7.15 1.46 -2.53
CA VAL A 104 -7.29 0.02 -2.80
C VAL A 104 -6.96 -0.28 -4.27
N HIS A 105 -7.47 0.55 -5.20
CA HIS A 105 -7.20 0.39 -6.62
C HIS A 105 -5.79 0.85 -6.98
N LEU A 106 -5.35 1.99 -6.43
CA LEU A 106 -3.98 2.48 -6.63
C LEU A 106 -2.94 1.47 -6.16
N LEU A 107 -3.13 0.82 -5.00
CA LEU A 107 -2.22 -0.23 -4.55
C LEU A 107 -2.21 -1.44 -5.48
N GLY A 108 -3.35 -1.76 -6.11
CA GLY A 108 -3.40 -2.79 -7.15
C GLY A 108 -2.60 -2.43 -8.39
N ASP A 109 -2.59 -1.16 -8.79
CA ASP A 109 -1.73 -0.70 -9.88
C ASP A 109 -0.25 -0.75 -9.50
N VAL A 110 0.10 -0.33 -8.28
CA VAL A 110 1.47 -0.43 -7.74
C VAL A 110 1.95 -1.89 -7.69
N ALA A 111 1.13 -2.80 -7.15
CA ALA A 111 1.48 -4.22 -7.06
C ALA A 111 1.66 -4.86 -8.44
N ASP A 112 0.83 -4.50 -9.42
CA ASP A 112 1.01 -4.97 -10.79
C ASP A 112 2.23 -4.36 -11.45
N ALA A 113 2.51 -3.08 -11.22
CA ALA A 113 3.68 -2.40 -11.76
C ALA A 113 4.98 -3.05 -11.26
N PHE A 114 5.03 -3.45 -9.99
CA PHE A 114 6.17 -4.22 -9.48
C PHE A 114 6.34 -5.59 -10.15
N LYS A 115 5.25 -6.23 -10.58
CA LYS A 115 5.31 -7.53 -11.29
C LYS A 115 5.63 -7.38 -12.78
N HIS A 116 5.15 -6.31 -13.39
CA HIS A 116 5.22 -6.07 -14.81
C HIS A 116 6.03 -4.80 -15.06
N ALA A 117 7.24 -4.95 -15.61
CA ALA A 117 8.13 -3.81 -15.91
C ALA A 117 7.40 -2.66 -16.64
N VAL A 118 6.40 -2.98 -17.47
CA VAL A 118 5.44 -2.05 -18.07
C VAL A 118 4.03 -2.63 -17.95
N LEU A 119 3.04 -1.81 -17.56
CA LEU A 119 1.65 -2.23 -17.48
C LEU A 119 0.98 -2.22 -18.86
N THR A 120 0.38 -3.34 -19.26
CA THR A 120 -0.46 -3.41 -20.45
C THR A 120 -1.81 -2.71 -20.21
N GLN A 121 -2.30 -1.98 -21.21
CA GLN A 121 -3.61 -1.35 -21.15
C GLN A 121 -4.72 -2.37 -21.45
N GLY A 122 -5.85 -2.28 -20.74
CA GLY A 122 -6.99 -3.20 -20.92
C GLY A 122 -7.82 -3.50 -19.67
N ARG A 123 -7.55 -2.87 -18.52
CA ARG A 123 -8.40 -3.02 -17.32
C ARG A 123 -9.67 -2.17 -17.41
N ARG A 124 -10.73 -2.67 -16.77
CA ARG A 124 -12.03 -2.00 -16.62
C ARG A 124 -11.92 -0.64 -15.89
N VAL A 125 -11.00 -0.54 -14.92
CA VAL A 125 -10.65 0.70 -14.24
C VAL A 125 -9.37 1.24 -14.90
N PRO A 126 -9.32 2.52 -15.32
CA PRO A 126 -8.11 3.12 -15.86
C PRO A 126 -6.96 3.04 -14.84
N ARG A 127 -5.78 2.61 -15.31
CA ARG A 127 -4.56 2.58 -14.49
C ARG A 127 -4.16 3.99 -14.10
N ARG A 128 -3.75 4.18 -12.85
CA ARG A 128 -3.27 5.47 -12.30
C ARG A 128 -1.77 5.66 -12.40
N ILE A 129 -1.03 4.58 -12.62
CA ILE A 129 0.41 4.58 -12.90
C ILE A 129 0.70 3.74 -14.15
N THR A 130 1.81 4.01 -14.83
CA THR A 130 2.14 3.36 -16.11
C THR A 130 3.15 2.21 -15.99
N SER A 131 4.01 2.20 -14.96
CA SER A 131 5.13 1.25 -14.85
C SER A 131 5.74 1.23 -13.44
N ALA A 132 6.62 0.25 -13.17
CA ALA A 132 7.41 0.20 -11.93
C ALA A 132 8.19 1.49 -11.66
N ALA A 133 8.67 2.15 -12.73
CA ALA A 133 9.41 3.42 -12.65
C ALA A 133 8.57 4.60 -12.11
N ALA A 134 7.25 4.45 -11.97
CA ALA A 134 6.41 5.42 -11.28
C ALA A 134 6.52 5.32 -9.75
N THR A 135 7.11 4.24 -9.23
CA THR A 135 7.38 4.03 -7.82
C THR A 135 8.89 4.13 -7.59
N VAL A 136 9.33 5.21 -6.95
CA VAL A 136 10.75 5.52 -6.76
C VAL A 136 11.04 5.95 -5.32
N THR A 137 12.27 5.73 -4.86
CA THR A 137 12.75 6.43 -3.66
C THR A 137 13.11 7.86 -4.07
N SER A 138 12.49 8.84 -3.41
CA SER A 138 12.71 10.24 -3.73
C SER A 138 12.58 11.11 -2.48
N SER A 139 13.36 12.18 -2.44
CA SER A 139 13.13 13.27 -1.50
C SER A 139 12.01 14.15 -2.03
N THR A 140 10.96 14.29 -1.25
CA THR A 140 9.87 15.20 -1.61
C THR A 140 10.23 16.58 -1.08
N GLY A 141 10.46 17.54 -1.97
CA GLY A 141 10.53 18.95 -1.58
C GLY A 141 9.24 19.39 -0.88
N PHE A 142 9.32 20.46 -0.09
CA PHE A 142 8.15 21.06 0.57
C PHE A 142 7.00 21.30 -0.43
N GLY A 143 5.80 20.82 -0.10
CA GLY A 143 4.56 21.13 -0.83
C GLY A 143 4.20 20.26 -2.03
N LYS A 144 4.90 19.14 -2.28
CA LYS A 144 4.60 18.24 -3.41
C LYS A 144 3.56 17.14 -3.13
N MET A 145 3.31 16.82 -1.86
CA MET A 145 2.33 15.80 -1.44
C MET A 145 1.12 16.44 -0.76
N ALA A 146 0.03 15.67 -0.64
CA ALA A 146 -1.15 16.09 0.10
C ALA A 146 -0.84 16.37 1.58
N TRP A 147 -1.61 17.26 2.21
CA TRP A 147 -1.41 17.60 3.62
C TRP A 147 -1.55 16.36 4.50
N GLY A 148 -0.56 16.13 5.37
CA GLY A 148 -0.47 14.94 6.21
C GLY A 148 0.16 13.72 5.54
N GLU A 149 0.51 13.79 4.25
CA GLU A 149 1.24 12.73 3.56
C GLU A 149 2.76 12.93 3.60
N GLY A 150 3.45 11.81 3.82
CA GLY A 150 4.90 11.69 3.76
C GLY A 150 5.63 12.19 5.00
N LYS A 151 6.96 12.00 4.99
CA LYS A 151 7.84 12.36 6.10
C LYS A 151 8.04 13.87 6.23
N PHE A 152 8.01 14.37 7.46
CA PHE A 152 8.33 15.75 7.77
C PHE A 152 9.78 16.09 7.36
N GLY A 153 10.00 17.28 6.80
CA GLY A 153 11.33 17.73 6.36
C GLY A 153 11.78 17.21 4.98
N GLY A 154 10.93 16.45 4.27
CA GLY A 154 11.21 16.04 2.89
C GLY A 154 12.29 14.97 2.75
N VAL A 155 12.55 14.21 3.83
CA VAL A 155 13.51 13.10 3.82
C VAL A 155 13.06 12.03 2.82
N GLU A 156 14.03 11.31 2.26
CA GLU A 156 13.80 10.28 1.26
C GLU A 156 12.79 9.21 1.73
N GLN A 157 11.87 8.87 0.85
CA GLN A 157 10.81 7.89 1.07
C GLN A 157 10.34 7.32 -0.26
N VAL A 158 9.54 6.24 -0.21
CA VAL A 158 8.98 5.64 -1.43
C VAL A 158 7.76 6.43 -1.88
N ILE A 159 7.86 7.00 -3.08
CA ILE A 159 6.83 7.84 -3.70
C ILE A 159 6.23 7.11 -4.90
N VAL A 160 4.91 7.24 -5.05
CA VAL A 160 4.15 6.81 -6.22
C VAL A 160 3.71 8.04 -6.99
N THR A 161 4.19 8.20 -8.22
CA THR A 161 3.82 9.28 -9.13
C THR A 161 2.64 8.85 -10.00
N LEU A 162 1.53 9.57 -9.91
CA LEU A 162 0.31 9.30 -10.69
C LEU A 162 0.40 9.92 -12.09
N ASN A 163 -0.46 9.46 -13.00
CA ASN A 163 -0.52 9.94 -14.39
C ASN A 163 -0.84 11.43 -14.53
N ASP A 164 -1.45 12.05 -13.53
CA ASP A 164 -1.72 13.50 -13.47
C ASP A 164 -0.54 14.31 -12.90
N GLY A 165 0.58 13.64 -12.61
CA GLY A 165 1.79 14.23 -12.02
C GLY A 165 1.73 14.41 -10.50
N THR A 166 0.63 14.02 -9.85
CA THR A 166 0.55 14.04 -8.38
C THR A 166 1.42 12.96 -7.76
N GLU A 167 2.01 13.25 -6.61
CA GLU A 167 2.85 12.33 -5.85
C GLU A 167 2.13 11.89 -4.57
N ARG A 168 2.18 10.58 -4.27
CA ARG A 168 1.62 9.97 -3.06
C ARG A 168 2.69 9.16 -2.33
N ALA A 169 2.76 9.25 -1.01
CA ALA A 169 3.64 8.40 -0.21
C ALA A 169 3.11 6.95 -0.15
N LEU A 170 3.95 5.97 -0.48
CA LEU A 170 3.53 4.56 -0.47
C LEU A 170 3.14 4.08 0.94
N SER A 171 3.77 4.61 2.00
CA SER A 171 3.36 4.32 3.38
C SER A 171 1.94 4.76 3.68
N CYS A 172 1.50 5.91 3.15
CA CYS A 172 0.12 6.35 3.31
C CYS A 172 -0.84 5.39 2.62
N ILE A 173 -0.56 5.03 1.36
CA ILE A 173 -1.40 4.10 0.58
C ILE A 173 -1.51 2.75 1.29
N LEU A 174 -0.37 2.19 1.71
CA LEU A 174 -0.31 0.91 2.42
C LEU A 174 -1.05 0.97 3.75
N GLN A 175 -0.84 2.00 4.56
CA GLN A 175 -1.53 2.19 5.83
C GLN A 175 -3.05 2.23 5.63
N ASN A 176 -3.52 3.00 4.65
CA ASN A 176 -4.95 3.14 4.36
C ASN A 176 -5.59 1.80 3.95
N VAL A 177 -4.88 0.99 3.14
CA VAL A 177 -5.39 -0.33 2.71
C VAL A 177 -5.30 -1.38 3.82
N VAL A 178 -4.21 -1.39 4.60
CA VAL A 178 -4.05 -2.31 5.74
C VAL A 178 -5.10 -2.02 6.81
N ASP A 179 -5.33 -0.74 7.14
CA ASP A 179 -6.40 -0.33 8.07
C ASP A 179 -7.79 -0.68 7.52
N ALA A 180 -8.02 -0.52 6.21
CA ALA A 180 -9.28 -0.93 5.59
C ALA A 180 -9.55 -2.43 5.81
N TRP A 181 -8.55 -3.29 5.62
CA TRP A 181 -8.68 -4.72 5.88
C TRP A 181 -8.91 -5.03 7.36
N ARG A 182 -8.19 -4.37 8.28
CA ARG A 182 -8.43 -4.52 9.73
C ARG A 182 -9.87 -4.14 10.08
N ALA A 183 -10.34 -2.99 9.60
CA ALA A 183 -11.69 -2.49 9.86
C ALA A 183 -12.77 -3.43 9.29
N ALA A 184 -12.59 -3.91 8.06
CA ALA A 184 -13.48 -4.89 7.45
C ALA A 184 -13.60 -6.15 8.32
N MET A 185 -12.49 -6.66 8.85
CA MET A 185 -12.47 -7.83 9.76
C MET A 185 -12.95 -7.52 11.18
N GLY A 186 -13.38 -6.30 11.49
CA GLY A 186 -13.79 -5.87 12.83
C GLY A 186 -12.64 -5.83 13.84
N ARG A 187 -11.40 -5.64 13.38
CA ARG A 187 -10.20 -5.61 14.23
C ARG A 187 -9.86 -4.19 14.66
N PRO A 188 -9.28 -4.02 15.87
CA PRO A 188 -8.79 -2.71 16.29
C PRO A 188 -7.64 -2.24 15.38
N LEU A 189 -7.59 -0.92 15.18
CA LEU A 189 -6.48 -0.27 14.49
C LEU A 189 -5.38 0.01 15.52
N PRO A 190 -4.14 -0.49 15.32
CA PRO A 190 -3.02 -0.18 16.21
C PRO A 190 -2.58 1.28 16.01
N PRO A 191 -1.55 1.76 16.72
CA PRO A 191 -0.86 3.01 16.34
C PRO A 191 -0.50 3.03 14.84
N MET A 192 -0.37 4.22 14.29
CA MET A 192 0.03 4.39 12.88
C MET A 192 1.44 3.81 12.68
N GLY A 193 1.64 3.02 11.62
CA GLY A 193 2.90 2.33 11.33
C GLY A 193 3.05 0.93 11.94
N GLU A 194 2.01 0.39 12.60
CA GLU A 194 2.04 -0.92 13.30
C GLU A 194 1.11 -2.03 12.73
#